data_AF-A0A6I3MXU4-F1
#
_entry.id   AF-A0A6I3MXU4-F1
#
_cell.length_a   1.000
_cell.length_b   1.000
_cell.length_c   1.000
_cell.angle_alpha   90.00
_cell.angle_beta   90.00
_cell.angle_gamma   90.00
#
_symmetry.space_group_name_H-M   'P 1'
#
loop_
_entity.id
_entity.type
_entity.pdbx_description
1 polymer ?
#
loop_
_entity_poly.entity_id
_entity_poly.type
_entity_poly.pdbx_seq_one_letter_code
_entity_poly.pdbx_strand_id
1 'polypeptide(L)' 'MWDGALGPIEVRRIQPYQALKAYICPGCNRDIPERTGHYVAVPTQEPDLRRHWHYSCWDRRTPSKSIT' A
#
# COMPACT_ATOMS: atom_id res chain seq x y z
N MET A 1 -7.96 8.79 -2.01
CA MET A 1 -6.90 7.90 -1.47
C MET A 1 -6.22 8.71 -0.37
N TRP A 2 -5.11 8.30 0.25
CA TRP A 2 -4.48 9.18 1.22
C TRP A 2 -3.63 10.16 0.45
N ASP A 3 -4.33 11.18 -0.01
CA ASP A 3 -3.85 12.07 -1.04
C ASP A 3 -2.94 13.14 -0.40
N GLY A 4 -1.85 12.70 0.23
CA GLY A 4 -0.81 13.57 0.79
C GLY A 4 -1.14 14.24 2.14
N ALA A 5 -2.35 14.06 2.67
CA ALA A 5 -2.77 14.69 3.93
C ALA A 5 -2.01 14.18 5.18
N LEU A 6 -1.45 12.96 5.13
CA LEU A 6 -0.88 12.26 6.29
C LEU A 6 0.66 12.16 6.25
N GLY A 7 1.29 13.10 5.54
CA GLY A 7 2.74 13.17 5.39
C GLY A 7 3.31 12.22 4.32
N PRO A 8 4.65 12.13 4.22
CA PRO A 8 5.31 11.24 3.29
C PRO A 8 4.91 9.78 3.52
N ILE A 9 4.93 8.98 2.46
CA ILE A 9 4.57 7.57 2.49
C ILE A 9 5.83 6.72 2.35
N GLU A 10 6.12 5.92 3.35
CA GLU A 10 7.13 4.88 3.25
C GLU A 10 6.56 3.64 2.59
N VAL A 11 7.32 3.06 1.65
CA VAL A 11 6.90 1.89 0.89
C VAL A 11 7.85 0.76 1.16
N ARG A 12 7.31 -0.38 1.58
CA ARG A 12 8.09 -1.58 1.86
C ARG A 12 7.60 -2.74 1.01
N ARG A 13 8.55 -3.48 0.44
CA ARG A 13 8.27 -4.72 -0.28
C ARG A 13 8.10 -5.85 0.73
N ILE A 14 6.96 -6.53 0.68
CA ILE A 14 6.67 -7.73 1.45
C ILE A 14 6.88 -8.94 0.55
N GLN A 15 7.69 -9.88 1.00
CA GLN A 15 7.92 -11.13 0.31
C GLN A 15 6.81 -12.14 0.60
N PRO A 16 6.54 -13.09 -0.31
CA PRO A 16 5.56 -14.16 -0.12
C PRO A 16 5.61 -14.82 1.27
N TYR A 17 6.79 -15.22 1.74
CA TYR A 17 6.94 -15.91 3.02
C TYR A 17 6.62 -15.02 4.25
N GLN A 18 6.53 -13.70 4.09
CA GLN A 18 6.15 -12.75 5.14
C GLN A 18 4.65 -12.41 5.11
N ALA A 19 3.96 -12.71 4.00
CA ALA A 19 2.56 -12.37 3.76
C ALA A 19 1.63 -13.40 4.43
N LEU A 20 1.60 -13.44 5.75
CA LEU A 20 0.83 -14.45 6.51
C LEU A 20 -0.66 -14.15 6.63
N LYS A 21 -1.14 -13.06 6.04
CA LYS A 21 -2.54 -12.61 6.10
C LYS A 21 -2.98 -12.09 4.75
N ALA A 22 -4.27 -12.26 4.46
CA ALA A 22 -4.90 -11.65 3.30
C ALA A 22 -5.26 -10.18 3.58
N TYR A 23 -5.19 -9.35 2.54
CA TYR A 23 -5.53 -7.92 2.60
C TYR A 23 -6.33 -7.49 1.38
N ILE A 24 -6.96 -6.33 1.42
CA ILE A 24 -7.66 -5.75 0.27
C ILE A 24 -6.80 -4.67 -0.36
N CYS A 25 -6.51 -4.82 -1.65
CA CYS A 25 -5.81 -3.83 -2.43
C CYS A 25 -6.72 -2.64 -2.75
N PRO A 26 -6.41 -1.41 -2.33
CA PRO A 26 -7.25 -0.25 -2.59
C PRO A 26 -7.23 0.20 -4.06
N GLY A 27 -6.24 -0.25 -4.85
CA GLY A 27 -6.13 0.09 -6.27
C GLY A 27 -7.10 -0.69 -7.17
N CYS A 28 -7.42 -1.93 -6.81
CA CYS A 28 -8.29 -2.80 -7.62
C CYS A 28 -9.47 -3.40 -6.84
N ASN A 29 -9.56 -3.13 -5.53
CA ASN A 29 -10.55 -3.68 -4.61
C ASN A 29 -10.65 -5.23 -4.65
N ARG A 30 -9.51 -5.88 -4.85
CA ARG A 30 -9.39 -7.35 -4.82
C ARG A 30 -8.49 -7.78 -3.68
N ASP A 31 -8.66 -9.02 -3.26
CA ASP A 31 -7.80 -9.68 -2.30
C ASP A 31 -6.34 -9.76 -2.78
N ILE A 32 -5.44 -9.53 -1.84
CA ILE A 32 -4.05 -9.95 -1.85
C ILE A 32 -4.04 -11.17 -0.95
N PRO A 33 -4.03 -12.39 -1.49
CA PRO A 33 -4.07 -13.59 -0.66
C PRO A 33 -2.80 -13.73 0.18
N GLU A 34 -2.89 -14.57 1.21
CA GLU A 34 -1.69 -15.00 1.94
C GLU A 34 -0.65 -15.57 0.96
N ARG A 35 0.62 -15.46 1.32
CA ARG A 35 1.77 -15.87 0.53
C ARG A 35 1.92 -15.14 -0.81
N THR A 36 1.24 -14.02 -1.01
CA THR A 36 1.41 -13.17 -2.19
C THR A 36 2.34 -12.01 -1.89
N GLY A 37 3.38 -11.84 -2.70
CA GLY A 37 4.26 -10.67 -2.63
C GLY A 37 3.52 -9.38 -2.97
N HIS A 38 3.66 -8.35 -2.13
CA HIS A 38 2.93 -7.10 -2.27
C HIS A 38 3.70 -5.92 -1.63
N TYR A 39 3.24 -4.69 -1.85
CA TYR A 39 3.76 -3.50 -1.18
C TYR A 39 2.90 -3.13 0.03
N VAL A 40 3.55 -2.62 1.06
CA VAL A 40 2.90 -1.93 2.17
C VAL A 40 3.29 -0.46 2.13
N ALA A 41 2.29 0.39 2.05
CA ALA A 41 2.42 1.84 2.07
C ALA A 41 2.02 2.34 3.46
N VAL A 42 2.96 2.94 4.19
CA VAL A 42 2.81 3.42 5.57
C VAL A 42 3.01 4.93 5.60
N PRO A 43 1.98 5.71 5.94
CA PRO A 43 2.14 7.15 6.08
C PRO A 43 2.79 7.50 7.41
N THR A 44 3.74 8.43 7.38
CA THR A 44 4.60 8.70 8.54
C THR A 44 3.86 9.36 9.70
N GLN A 45 2.79 10.11 9.45
CA GLN A 45 2.01 10.74 10.50
C GLN A 45 0.97 9.79 11.12
N GLU A 46 0.51 8.79 10.37
CA GLU A 46 -0.48 7.80 10.84
C GLU A 46 -0.12 6.39 10.36
N PRO A 47 0.85 5.73 11.00
CA PRO A 47 1.34 4.42 10.59
C PRO A 47 0.28 3.31 10.68
N ASP A 48 -0.68 3.45 11.58
CA ASP A 48 -1.73 2.46 11.82
C ASP A 48 -2.63 2.25 10.63
N LEU A 49 -2.83 3.30 9.86
CA LEU A 49 -3.76 3.25 8.75
C LEU A 49 -3.15 2.51 7.53
N ARG A 50 -1.88 2.06 7.57
CA ARG A 50 -1.13 1.47 6.43
C ARG A 50 -1.97 0.64 5.44
N ARG A 51 -1.63 0.73 4.15
CA ARG A 51 -2.37 0.05 3.08
C ARG A 51 -1.52 -0.95 2.34
N HIS A 52 -2.12 -2.06 1.96
CA HIS A 52 -1.48 -3.16 1.23
C HIS A 52 -1.87 -3.09 -0.24
N TRP A 53 -0.91 -3.20 -1.15
CA TRP A 53 -1.12 -3.06 -2.59
C TRP A 53 -0.46 -4.18 -3.36
N HIS A 54 -1.13 -4.74 -4.37
CA HIS A 54 -0.42 -5.52 -5.38
C HIS A 54 0.67 -4.65 -6.01
N TYR A 55 1.82 -5.26 -6.37
CA TYR A 55 2.93 -4.54 -7.00
C TYR A 55 2.47 -3.72 -8.21
N SER A 56 1.76 -4.37 -9.14
CA SER A 56 1.25 -3.73 -10.35
C SER A 56 0.24 -2.61 -10.07
N CYS A 57 -0.60 -2.75 -9.05
CA CYS A 57 -1.56 -1.70 -8.67
C CYS A 57 -0.86 -0.50 -8.07
N TRP A 58 0.19 -0.72 -7.27
CA TRP A 58 1.01 0.36 -6.73
C TRP A 58 1.73 1.12 -7.84
N ASP A 59 2.40 0.43 -8.75
CA ASP A 59 3.23 1.06 -9.79
C ASP A 59 2.39 1.84 -10.82
N ARG A 60 1.14 1.42 -11.05
CA ARG A 60 0.21 2.09 -11.98
C ARG A 60 -0.56 3.25 -11.35
N ARG A 61 -0.48 3.41 -10.03
CA ARG A 61 -1.23 4.48 -9.36
C ARG A 61 -0.66 5.83 -9.80
N THR A 62 -1.52 6.77 -10.12
CA THR A 62 -1.09 8.17 -10.26
C THR A 62 -0.81 8.68 -8.85
N PRO A 63 0.43 9.09 -8.51
CA PRO A 63 0.67 9.72 -7.22
C PRO A 63 -0.23 10.95 -7.13
N SER A 64 -1.03 11.07 -6.06
CA SER A 64 -1.77 12.31 -5.84
C SER A 64 -0.73 13.42 -5.71
N LYS A 65 -0.94 14.54 -6.40
CA LYS A 65 -0.08 15.70 -6.21
C LYS A 65 -0.20 16.11 -4.75
N SER A 66 0.91 16.09 -4.03
CA SER A 66 1.02 16.75 -2.73
C SER A 66 0.65 18.21 -2.96
N ILE A 67 -0.50 18.65 -2.44
CA ILE A 67 -0.80 20.07 -2.34
C ILE A 67 0.25 20.65 -1.41
N THR A 68 1.11 21.48 -1.98
CA THR A 68 2.09 22.29 -1.26
C THR A 68 1.35 23.37 -0.49
#